data_AF-A0A9E5ULT8-F1
#
_entry.id   AF-A0A9E5ULT8-F1
#
_cell.length_a   1.000
_cell.length_b   1.000
_cell.length_c   1.000
_cell.angle_alpha   90.00
_cell.angle_beta   90.00
_cell.angle_gamma   90.00
#
_symmetry.space_group_name_H-M   'P 1'
#
loop_
_entity.id
_entity.type
_entity.pdbx_description
1 polymer ?
#
loop_
_entity_poly.entity_id
_entity_poly.type
_entity_poly.pdbx_seq_one_letter_code
_entity_poly.pdbx_strand_id
1 'polypeptide(L)' 'MGQQLIKKEIFKGQLDPGFLAKSILKHPQFVRFDEEKNEAIFEFIIGIPNTDWLVIAGVNLNERGKVRVIDIVMPEL' A
#
# COMPACT_ATOMS: atom_id res chain seq x y z
N MET A 1 16.67 -14.94 -7.46
CA MET A 1 15.25 -14.52 -7.40
C MET A 1 15.22 -13.18 -6.70
N GLY A 2 14.92 -12.10 -7.43
CA GLY A 2 14.92 -10.75 -6.86
C GLY A 2 13.70 -10.54 -5.98
N GLN A 3 13.92 -10.13 -4.73
CA GLN A 3 12.85 -9.76 -3.82
C GLN A 3 12.11 -8.56 -4.42
N GLN A 4 10.89 -8.78 -4.91
CA GLN A 4 10.05 -7.68 -5.40
C GLN A 4 9.59 -6.87 -4.21
N LEU A 5 10.28 -5.75 -3.98
CA LEU A 5 9.99 -4.81 -2.91
C LEU A 5 8.84 -3.91 -3.36
N ILE A 6 7.72 -3.96 -2.64
CA ILE A 6 6.66 -2.96 -2.75
C ILE A 6 7.21 -1.64 -2.19
N LYS A 7 7.27 -0.61 -3.02
CA LYS A 7 7.77 0.71 -2.66
C LYS A 7 6.67 1.76 -2.76
N LYS A 8 6.84 2.89 -2.08
CA LYS A 8 5.82 3.95 -2.01
C LYS A 8 5.46 4.57 -3.37
N GLU A 9 6.27 4.39 -4.40
CA GLU A 9 6.01 4.91 -5.74
C GLU A 9 4.75 4.31 -6.39
N ILE A 10 4.28 3.14 -5.93
CA ILE A 10 3.02 2.55 -6.44
C ILE A 10 1.79 3.41 -6.14
N PHE A 11 1.88 4.31 -5.17
CA PHE A 11 0.80 5.22 -4.76
C PHE A 11 0.83 6.57 -5.50
N LYS A 12 1.77 6.77 -6.44
CA LYS A 12 1.81 8.00 -7.26
C LYS A 12 0.54 8.13 -8.08
N GLY A 13 -0.06 9.33 -8.06
CA GLY A 13 -1.33 9.62 -8.72
C GLY A 13 -2.57 9.14 -7.97
N GLN A 14 -2.39 8.41 -6.86
CA GLN A 14 -3.47 8.00 -5.95
C GLN A 14 -3.46 8.80 -4.65
N LEU A 15 -2.28 9.29 -4.23
CA LEU A 15 -2.10 10.13 -3.04
C LEU A 15 -1.58 11.52 -3.42
N ASP A 16 -1.85 12.50 -2.55
CA ASP A 16 -1.24 13.83 -2.66
C ASP A 16 0.30 13.72 -2.74
N PRO A 17 0.95 14.36 -3.73
CA PRO A 17 2.40 14.28 -3.89
C PRO A 17 3.19 14.81 -2.69
N GLY A 18 2.69 15.85 -2.00
CA GLY A 18 3.32 16.44 -0.82
C GLY A 18 3.27 15.49 0.38
N PHE A 19 2.14 14.82 0.58
CA PHE A 19 1.99 13.76 1.57
C PHE A 19 2.93 12.58 1.27
N LEU A 20 2.90 12.06 0.04
CA LEU A 20 3.70 10.89 -0.37
C LEU A 20 5.22 11.13 -0.26
N ALA A 21 5.66 12.36 -0.51
CA ALA A 21 7.06 12.74 -0.37
C ALA A 21 7.54 12.60 1.09
N LYS A 22 6.72 13.02 2.05
CA LYS A 22 7.04 13.05 3.49
C LYS A 22 6.68 11.75 4.23
N SER A 23 5.85 10.92 3.62
CA SER A 23 5.37 9.70 4.27
C SER A 23 6.38 8.55 4.22
N ILE A 24 6.22 7.65 5.20
CA ILE A 24 6.85 6.33 5.25
C ILE A 24 5.81 5.25 4.97
N LEU A 25 6.25 4.19 4.30
CA LEU A 25 5.47 2.97 4.11
C LEU A 25 5.82 2.02 5.26
N LYS A 26 4.88 1.76 6.16
CA LYS A 26 5.07 0.78 7.25
C LYS A 26 4.95 -0.65 6.72
N HIS A 27 5.41 -1.62 7.52
CA HIS A 27 5.38 -3.03 7.14
C HIS A 27 3.95 -3.48 6.77
N PRO A 28 3.75 -4.21 5.65
CA PRO A 28 2.43 -4.66 5.26
C PRO A 28 1.85 -5.69 6.23
N GLN A 29 0.54 -5.66 6.34
CA GLN A 29 -0.25 -6.74 6.93
C GLN A 29 -0.88 -7.57 5.82
N PHE A 30 -0.71 -8.89 5.86
CA PHE A 30 -1.45 -9.78 4.97
C PHE A 30 -2.92 -9.82 5.40
N VAL A 31 -3.83 -9.59 4.45
CA VAL A 31 -5.28 -9.58 4.71
C VAL A 31 -5.90 -10.91 4.29
N ARG A 32 -5.80 -11.26 3.01
CA ARG A 32 -6.37 -12.48 2.43
C ARG A 32 -5.76 -12.81 1.08
N PHE A 33 -6.03 -14.02 0.60
CA PHE A 33 -5.80 -14.40 -0.78
C PHE A 33 -7.14 -14.41 -1.55
N ASP A 34 -7.16 -13.85 -2.75
CA ASP A 34 -8.28 -13.88 -3.68
C ASP A 34 -8.04 -15.02 -4.68
N GLU A 35 -8.68 -16.17 -4.46
CA GLU A 35 -8.49 -17.38 -5.28
C GLU A 35 -8.99 -17.21 -6.72
N GLU A 36 -10.06 -16.44 -6.92
CA GLU A 36 -10.62 -16.21 -8.26
C GLU A 36 -9.65 -15.42 -9.15
N LYS A 37 -8.95 -14.45 -8.55
CA LYS A 37 -7.99 -13.59 -9.26
C LYS A 37 -6.55 -14.05 -9.13
N ASN A 38 -6.28 -15.01 -8.25
CA ASN A 38 -4.96 -15.49 -7.91
C ASN A 38 -4.04 -14.35 -7.40
N GLU A 39 -4.58 -13.54 -6.47
CA GLU A 39 -3.96 -12.32 -5.95
C GLU A 39 -3.90 -12.34 -4.41
N ALA A 40 -2.72 -12.11 -3.84
CA ALA A 40 -2.56 -11.84 -2.41
C ALA A 40 -2.85 -10.37 -2.11
N ILE A 41 -3.64 -10.10 -1.07
CA ILE A 41 -4.02 -8.75 -0.66
C ILE A 41 -3.30 -8.39 0.63
N PHE A 42 -2.67 -7.23 0.62
CA PHE A 42 -1.95 -6.64 1.74
C PHE A 42 -2.52 -5.26 2.06
N GLU A 43 -2.46 -4.88 3.32
CA GLU A 43 -2.71 -3.52 3.79
C GLU A 43 -1.42 -2.86 4.21
N PHE A 44 -1.27 -1.61 3.83
CA PHE A 44 -0.14 -0.78 4.19
C PHE A 44 -0.63 0.45 4.94
N ILE A 45 0.01 0.75 6.07
CA ILE A 45 -0.12 2.07 6.70
C ILE A 45 0.93 2.99 6.08
N ILE A 46 0.46 4.08 5.47
CA ILE A 46 1.31 5.14 4.92
C ILE A 46 1.06 6.37 5.77
N GLY A 47 2.09 6.91 6.43
CA GLY A 47 1.90 8.05 7.31
C GLY A 47 3.12 8.96 7.38
N ILE A 48 2.91 10.21 7.79
CA ILE A 48 3.99 11.16 8.04
C ILE A 48 4.43 10.98 9.51
N PRO A 49 5.72 10.70 9.76
CA PRO A 49 6.24 10.56 11.13
C PRO A 49 5.93 11.78 11.99
N ASN A 50 5.62 11.56 13.27
CA ASN A 50 5.29 12.60 14.25
C ASN A 50 4.05 13.44 13.91
N THR A 51 3.10 12.87 13.17
CA THR A 51 1.79 13.47 12.89
C THR A 51 0.71 12.39 12.93
N ASP A 52 -0.55 12.80 13.02
CA ASP A 52 -1.69 11.89 12.89
C ASP A 52 -2.09 11.68 11.41
N TRP A 53 -1.36 12.26 10.47
CA TRP A 53 -1.65 12.16 9.06
C TRP A 53 -1.22 10.80 8.53
N LEU A 54 -2.20 9.92 8.36
CA LEU A 54 -2.01 8.58 7.83
C LEU A 54 -3.15 8.16 6.90
N VAL A 55 -2.84 7.22 6.02
CA VAL A 55 -3.80 6.51 5.18
C VAL A 55 -3.51 5.01 5.26
N ILE A 56 -4.55 4.21 5.13
CA ILE A 56 -4.46 2.76 4.98
C ILE A 56 -4.68 2.45 3.51
N ALA A 57 -3.76 1.72 2.89
CA ALA A 57 -3.84 1.39 1.48
C ALA A 57 -3.87 -0.13 1.28
N GLY A 58 -4.90 -0.61 0.60
CA GLY A 58 -4.99 -1.97 0.11
C GLY A 58 -4.17 -2.14 -1.16
N VAL A 59 -3.36 -3.18 -1.22
CA VAL A 59 -2.49 -3.50 -2.35
C VAL A 59 -2.61 -4.97 -2.68
N ASN A 60 -2.83 -5.29 -3.95
CA ASN A 60 -2.77 -6.67 -4.41
C ASN A 60 -1.39 -7.02 -4.99
N LEU A 61 -1.03 -8.30 -4.94
CA LEU A 61 0.17 -8.87 -5.54
C LEU A 61 -0.22 -10.20 -6.18
N ASN A 62 -0.02 -10.32 -7.49
CA ASN A 62 -0.25 -11.60 -8.18
C ASN A 62 1.03 -12.45 -8.26
N GLU A 63 0.90 -13.71 -8.68
CA GLU A 63 2.02 -14.65 -8.83
C GLU A 63 3.12 -14.20 -9.80
N ARG A 64 2.77 -13.31 -10.74
CA ARG A 64 3.74 -12.71 -11.69
C ARG A 64 4.48 -11.52 -11.09
N GLY A 65 4.15 -11.14 -9.85
CA GLY A 65 4.77 -10.02 -9.19
C GLY A 65 4.20 -8.65 -9.51
N LYS A 66 3.04 -8.61 -10.18
CA LYS A 66 2.38 -7.35 -10.51
C LYS A 66 1.65 -6.84 -9.28
N VAL A 67 1.88 -5.56 -8.99
CA VAL A 67 1.33 -4.86 -7.83
C VAL A 67 0.35 -3.78 -8.30
N ARG A 68 -0.80 -3.66 -7.65
CA ARG A 68 -1.77 -2.58 -7.89
C ARG A 68 -2.42 -2.15 -6.57
N VAL A 69 -2.65 -0.85 -6.43
CA VAL A 69 -3.43 -0.27 -5.33
C VAL A 69 -4.91 -0.56 -5.59
N ILE A 70 -5.60 -1.15 -4.61
CA ILE A 70 -7.01 -1.53 -4.73
C ILE A 70 -7.94 -0.60 -3.93
N ASP A 71 -7.45 -0.02 -2.84
CA ASP A 71 -8.23 0.90 -2.01
C ASP A 71 -7.31 1.82 -1.20
N ILE A 72 -7.82 3.01 -0.85
CA ILE A 72 -7.18 3.98 0.04
C ILE A 72 -8.24 4.52 0.99
N VAL A 73 -8.04 4.25 2.28
CA VAL A 73 -8.91 4.72 3.36
C VAL A 73 -8.16 5.74 4.20
N MET A 74 -8.79 6.90 4.41
CA MET A 74 -8.39 7.85 5.45
C MET A 74 -9.16 7.48 6.72
N PRO A 75 -8.51 6.99 7.79
CA PRO A 75 -9.21 6.74 9.03
C PRO A 75 -9.71 8.06 9.62
N GLU A 76 -10.94 8.04 10.12
CA GLU A 76 -11.47 9.13 10.93
C GLU A 76 -10.68 9.16 12.26
N LEU A 77 -10.08 10.33 12.56
CA LEU A 77 -9.35 10.59 13.80
C LEU A 77 -10.32 11.02 14.92
#